data_AF-A0A2G8JJC0-F1
#
_entry.id   AF-A0A2G8JJC0-F1
#
_cell.length_a   1.000
_cell.length_b   1.000
_cell.length_c   1.000
_cell.angle_alpha   90.00
_cell.angle_beta   90.00
_cell.angle_gamma   90.00
#
_symmetry.space_group_name_H-M   'P 1'
#
loop_
_entity.id
_entity.type
_entity.pdbx_description
1 polymer ?
#
loop_
_entity_poly.entity_id
_entity_poly.type
_entity_poly.pdbx_seq_one_letter_code
_entity_poly.pdbx_strand_id
1 'polypeptide(L)'
;MAKERAEDELLESIMSASSATEVKDESNRPSSRWVQSSSKENYYTNSPESLQEGSTVAGTKNLEVLMDRFQTDVLDEYTKAKEVQPKFEIPFSDHHHHHHHHHHSDESSSSESDGEQSDEEKEETTEAIKVLKLKEKHPARLAKNLWYNDKGQLNDRPVCRCSLKPKSLEFVTTSSLEKNPIQCVTSWETM
;
A
#
# COMPACT_ATOMS: atom_id res chain seq x y z
N MET A 1 -15.84 54.70 25.49
CA MET A 1 -16.37 54.05 26.72
C MET A 1 -17.67 53.28 26.52
N ALA A 2 -18.62 53.70 25.66
CA ALA A 2 -19.84 52.89 25.40
C ALA A 2 -19.67 51.78 24.35
N LYS A 3 -18.70 51.91 23.44
CA LYS A 3 -18.49 50.96 22.33
C LYS A 3 -17.70 49.70 22.75
N GLU A 4 -16.70 49.88 23.62
CA GLU A 4 -15.88 48.79 24.19
C GLU A 4 -16.72 47.80 25.00
N ARG A 5 -17.66 48.30 25.81
CA ARG A 5 -18.53 47.46 26.64
C ARG A 5 -19.45 46.55 25.83
N ALA A 6 -19.91 47.02 24.67
CA ALA A 6 -20.77 46.23 23.78
C ALA A 6 -19.99 45.12 23.05
N GLU A 7 -18.70 45.33 22.80
CA GLU A 7 -17.83 44.32 22.18
C GLU A 7 -17.45 43.24 23.19
N ASP A 8 -17.25 43.60 24.45
CA ASP A 8 -17.00 42.65 25.55
C ASP A 8 -18.23 41.78 25.86
N GLU A 9 -19.44 42.35 25.91
CA GLU A 9 -20.69 41.59 26.13
C GLU A 9 -20.98 40.60 24.97
N LEU A 10 -20.57 40.95 23.75
CA LEU A 10 -20.73 40.09 22.58
C LEU A 10 -19.69 38.94 22.59
N LEU A 11 -18.46 39.22 23.01
CA LEU A 11 -17.43 38.20 23.20
C LEU A 11 -17.78 37.22 24.34
N GLU A 12 -18.33 37.71 25.45
CA GLU A 12 -18.77 36.86 26.57
C GLU A 12 -19.95 35.97 26.15
N SER A 13 -20.88 36.50 25.34
CA SER A 13 -22.00 35.74 24.78
C SER A 13 -21.54 34.65 23.80
N ILE A 14 -20.56 34.94 22.94
CA ILE A 14 -19.96 33.95 22.02
C ILE A 14 -19.21 32.86 22.79
N MET A 15 -18.44 33.22 23.82
CA MET A 15 -17.70 32.26 24.66
C MET A 15 -18.64 31.35 25.46
N SER A 16 -19.77 31.89 25.93
CA SER A 16 -20.80 31.12 26.63
C SER A 16 -21.58 30.18 25.68
N ALA A 17 -21.85 30.61 24.44
CA ALA A 17 -22.48 29.77 23.43
C ALA A 17 -21.57 28.64 22.93
N SER A 18 -20.24 28.86 22.93
CA SER A 18 -19.26 27.86 22.46
C SER A 18 -18.93 26.78 23.50
N SER A 19 -19.29 26.96 24.78
CA SER A 19 -19.11 25.94 25.82
C SER A 19 -20.30 24.98 25.98
N ALA A 20 -21.44 25.29 25.34
CA ALA A 20 -22.67 24.49 25.41
C ALA A 20 -22.78 23.40 24.35
N THR A 21 -21.82 23.27 23.42
CA THR A 21 -21.70 22.05 22.62
C THR A 21 -20.91 21.04 23.43
N GLU A 22 -21.60 20.33 24.32
CA GLU A 22 -21.16 19.00 24.72
C GLU A 22 -20.97 18.20 23.42
N VAL A 23 -19.71 18.04 23.01
CA VAL A 23 -19.32 17.07 21.99
C VAL A 23 -19.55 15.72 22.63
N LYS A 24 -20.81 15.28 22.61
CA LYS A 24 -21.20 13.96 23.04
C LYS A 24 -20.51 13.01 22.09
N ASP A 25 -19.54 12.28 22.61
CA ASP A 25 -18.80 11.23 21.94
C ASP A 25 -19.80 10.19 21.38
N GLU A 26 -20.29 10.43 20.16
CA GLU A 26 -21.15 9.56 19.37
C GLU A 26 -20.39 8.32 18.85
N SER A 27 -19.19 8.02 19.38
CA SER A 27 -18.55 6.72 19.14
C SER A 27 -18.97 5.66 20.17
N ASN A 28 -19.42 6.07 21.36
CA ASN A 28 -19.79 5.16 22.45
C ASN A 28 -21.31 4.99 22.61
N ARG A 29 -22.10 5.48 21.65
CA ARG A 29 -23.52 5.19 21.63
C ARG A 29 -23.71 3.78 21.09
N PRO A 30 -24.29 2.83 21.85
CA PRO A 30 -24.50 1.48 21.33
C PRO A 30 -25.34 1.59 20.06
N SER A 31 -24.71 1.25 18.93
CA SER A 31 -25.37 1.23 17.64
C SER A 31 -26.57 0.31 17.75
N SER A 32 -27.77 0.84 17.51
CA SER A 32 -29.01 0.04 17.44
C SER A 32 -29.02 -0.94 16.25
N ARG A 33 -27.94 -1.05 15.49
CA ARG A 33 -27.85 -1.90 14.31
C ARG A 33 -27.47 -3.31 14.74
N TRP A 34 -28.40 -4.23 14.50
CA TRP A 34 -28.13 -5.67 14.59
C TRP A 34 -27.39 -6.14 13.34
N VAL A 35 -26.34 -6.93 13.52
CA VAL A 35 -25.60 -7.61 12.47
C VAL A 35 -25.76 -9.11 12.67
N GLN A 36 -26.05 -9.84 11.60
CA GLN A 36 -26.20 -11.28 11.63
C GLN A 36 -25.34 -11.90 10.53
N SER A 37 -24.58 -12.94 10.90
CA SER A 37 -23.82 -13.76 9.97
C SER A 37 -24.71 -14.80 9.29
N SER A 38 -24.27 -15.33 8.15
CA SER A 38 -24.87 -16.51 7.53
C SER A 38 -24.79 -17.74 8.45
N SER A 39 -25.54 -18.80 8.13
CA SER A 39 -25.50 -20.04 8.93
C SER A 39 -24.06 -20.59 9.02
N LYS A 40 -23.74 -21.13 10.19
CA LYS A 40 -22.43 -21.69 10.54
C LYS A 40 -22.30 -23.18 10.25
N GLU A 41 -23.40 -23.82 9.83
CA GLU A 41 -23.52 -25.26 9.68
C GLU A 41 -22.35 -25.85 8.89
N ASN A 42 -21.87 -27.00 9.37
CA ASN A 42 -20.78 -27.81 8.82
C ASN A 42 -19.37 -27.26 8.91
N TYR A 43 -19.14 -25.94 8.95
CA TYR A 43 -17.77 -25.37 8.89
C TYR A 43 -17.34 -24.69 10.19
N TYR A 44 -18.27 -24.08 10.91
CA TYR A 44 -17.97 -23.31 12.13
C TYR A 44 -18.83 -23.77 13.30
N THR A 45 -18.29 -23.68 14.51
CA THR A 45 -18.99 -24.09 15.74
C THR A 45 -18.68 -23.15 16.90
N ASN A 46 -19.61 -23.06 17.85
CA ASN A 46 -19.41 -22.36 19.13
C ASN A 46 -19.36 -23.37 20.29
N SER A 47 -19.12 -24.64 20.00
CA SER A 47 -19.03 -25.66 21.05
C SER A 47 -17.86 -25.33 21.98
N PRO A 48 -18.08 -25.22 23.30
CA PRO A 48 -17.04 -24.81 24.25
C PRO A 48 -15.81 -25.73 24.21
N GLU A 49 -16.00 -27.01 23.86
CA GLU A 49 -14.92 -28.00 23.74
C GLU A 49 -13.94 -27.72 22.60
N SER A 50 -14.40 -26.99 21.57
CA SER A 50 -13.61 -26.66 20.39
C SER A 50 -13.01 -25.25 20.42
N LEU A 51 -13.39 -24.42 21.39
CA LEU A 51 -12.95 -23.03 21.47
C LEU A 51 -11.53 -22.96 22.04
N GLN A 52 -10.71 -22.13 21.41
CA GLN A 52 -9.42 -21.70 21.94
C GLN A 52 -9.58 -20.44 22.79
N GLU A 53 -8.63 -20.20 23.70
CA GLU A 53 -8.64 -19.02 24.56
C GLU A 53 -8.72 -17.72 23.73
N GLY A 54 -9.66 -16.84 24.08
CA GLY A 54 -9.91 -15.59 23.36
C GLY A 54 -10.76 -15.71 22.08
N SER A 55 -11.18 -16.92 21.68
CA SER A 55 -12.07 -17.12 20.53
C SER A 55 -13.52 -17.41 20.94
N THR A 56 -14.46 -16.89 20.16
CA THR A 56 -15.91 -17.14 20.32
C THR A 56 -16.46 -18.18 19.34
N VAL A 57 -15.68 -18.52 18.30
CA VAL A 57 -16.05 -19.47 17.23
C VAL A 57 -14.81 -20.30 16.87
N ALA A 58 -14.99 -21.59 16.64
CA ALA A 58 -13.94 -22.48 16.15
C ALA A 58 -14.28 -23.03 14.76
N GLY A 59 -13.22 -23.29 13.98
CA GLY A 59 -13.31 -24.06 12.75
C GLY A 59 -13.53 -25.53 13.06
N THR A 60 -14.32 -26.21 12.22
CA THR A 60 -14.49 -27.66 12.29
C THR A 60 -13.50 -28.37 11.36
N LYS A 61 -13.38 -29.69 11.46
CA LYS A 61 -12.57 -30.50 10.53
C LYS A 61 -12.96 -30.34 9.06
N ASN A 62 -14.23 -30.05 8.78
CA ASN A 62 -14.66 -29.79 7.40
C ASN A 62 -14.08 -28.48 6.86
N LEU A 63 -13.85 -27.49 7.72
CA LEU A 63 -13.19 -26.25 7.34
C LEU A 63 -11.72 -26.50 7.02
N GLU A 64 -11.03 -27.32 7.82
CA GLU A 64 -9.64 -27.74 7.54
C GLU A 64 -9.53 -28.41 6.16
N VAL A 65 -10.39 -29.41 5.90
CA VAL A 65 -10.43 -30.08 4.59
C VAL A 65 -10.73 -29.11 3.44
N LEU A 66 -11.61 -28.12 3.66
CA LEU A 66 -11.90 -27.10 2.67
C LEU A 66 -10.68 -26.20 2.41
N MET A 67 -9.95 -25.83 3.46
CA MET A 67 -8.72 -25.03 3.35
C MET A 67 -7.62 -25.79 2.62
N ASP A 68 -7.46 -27.09 2.91
CA ASP A 68 -6.50 -27.95 2.21
C ASP A 68 -6.82 -28.03 0.72
N ARG A 69 -8.09 -28.23 0.38
CA ARG A 69 -8.55 -28.22 -1.03
C ARG A 69 -8.34 -26.89 -1.70
N PHE A 70 -8.58 -25.78 -1.00
CA PHE A 70 -8.30 -24.46 -1.56
C PHE A 70 -6.81 -24.28 -1.84
N GLN A 71 -5.94 -24.75 -0.94
CA GLN A 71 -4.50 -24.73 -1.15
C GLN A 71 -4.10 -25.56 -2.38
N THR A 72 -4.57 -26.80 -2.49
CA THR A 72 -4.17 -27.69 -3.60
C THR A 72 -4.79 -27.33 -4.93
N ASP A 73 -6.10 -27.08 -4.92
CA ASP A 73 -6.89 -26.96 -6.15
C ASP A 73 -6.80 -25.54 -6.74
N VAL A 74 -6.50 -24.53 -5.92
CA VAL A 74 -6.43 -23.14 -6.39
C VAL A 74 -5.01 -22.60 -6.33
N LEU A 75 -4.36 -22.66 -5.18
CA LEU A 75 -3.07 -21.99 -4.98
C LEU A 75 -1.92 -22.75 -5.65
N ASP A 76 -1.85 -24.07 -5.46
CA ASP A 76 -0.80 -24.90 -6.04
C ASP A 76 -0.95 -25.03 -7.55
N GLU A 77 -2.20 -25.05 -8.05
CA GLU A 77 -2.45 -25.04 -9.49
C GLU A 77 -2.02 -23.69 -10.11
N TYR A 78 -2.32 -22.57 -9.43
CA TYR A 78 -1.85 -21.25 -9.84
C TYR A 78 -0.31 -21.14 -9.86
N THR A 79 0.39 -21.64 -8.84
CA THR A 79 1.86 -21.57 -8.79
C THR A 79 2.49 -22.39 -9.91
N LYS A 80 2.01 -23.62 -10.14
CA LYS A 80 2.44 -24.46 -11.27
C LYS A 80 2.20 -23.78 -12.61
N ALA A 81 0.99 -23.24 -12.82
CA ALA A 81 0.66 -22.53 -14.06
C ALA A 81 1.58 -21.32 -14.28
N LYS A 82 1.95 -20.61 -13.21
CA LYS A 82 2.86 -19.47 -13.27
C LYS A 82 4.31 -19.87 -13.57
N GLU A 83 4.79 -20.99 -13.04
CA GLU A 83 6.16 -21.49 -13.29
C GLU A 83 6.39 -21.89 -14.76
N VAL A 84 5.33 -22.37 -15.44
CA VAL A 84 5.38 -22.75 -16.86
C VAL A 84 5.31 -21.51 -17.77
N GLN A 85 4.90 -20.34 -17.27
CA GLN A 85 4.87 -19.13 -18.08
C GLN A 85 6.29 -18.75 -18.54
N PRO A 86 6.45 -18.29 -19.79
CA PRO A 86 7.73 -17.81 -20.28
C PRO A 86 8.29 -16.73 -19.36
N LYS A 87 9.53 -16.92 -18.89
CA LYS A 87 10.23 -15.89 -18.14
C LYS A 87 10.43 -14.69 -19.05
N PHE A 88 9.93 -13.55 -18.61
CA PHE A 88 10.07 -12.28 -19.31
C PHE A 88 11.03 -11.42 -18.51
N GLU A 89 12.23 -11.23 -19.04
CA GLU A 89 13.24 -10.37 -18.44
C GLU A 89 13.05 -8.96 -19.01
N ILE A 90 12.70 -8.03 -18.15
CA ILE A 90 12.78 -6.61 -18.48
C ILE A 90 14.26 -6.24 -18.39
N PRO A 91 14.88 -5.71 -19.45
CA PRO A 91 16.24 -5.21 -19.41
C PRO A 91 16.33 -4.23 -18.24
N PHE A 92 17.23 -4.53 -17.31
CA PHE A 92 17.60 -3.55 -16.30
C PHE A 92 18.20 -2.38 -17.07
N SER A 93 17.62 -1.19 -16.94
CA SER A 93 18.30 -0.03 -17.52
C SER A 93 19.47 0.30 -16.61
N ASP A 94 20.69 0.08 -17.11
CA ASP A 94 21.94 0.52 -16.51
C ASP A 94 22.01 2.05 -16.57
N HIS A 95 21.15 2.74 -15.81
CA HIS A 95 21.36 4.17 -15.52
C HIS A 95 22.55 4.28 -14.58
N HIS A 96 23.77 4.14 -15.12
CA HIS A 96 24.94 4.75 -14.53
C HIS A 96 24.63 6.24 -14.40
N HIS A 97 24.25 6.66 -13.19
CA HIS A 97 24.20 8.07 -12.86
C HIS A 97 25.65 8.55 -12.93
N HIS A 98 26.03 9.13 -14.06
CA HIS A 98 27.24 9.92 -14.13
C HIS A 98 27.07 11.02 -13.08
N HIS A 99 27.92 10.99 -12.06
CA HIS A 99 27.99 12.07 -11.10
C HIS A 99 28.22 13.36 -11.88
N HIS A 100 27.19 14.22 -11.94
CA HIS A 100 27.37 15.62 -12.28
C HIS A 100 28.29 16.23 -11.23
N HIS A 101 29.60 16.22 -11.52
CA HIS A 101 30.53 17.13 -10.88
C HIS A 101 30.10 18.53 -11.33
N HIS A 102 29.27 19.19 -10.51
CA HIS A 102 29.11 20.63 -10.57
C HIS A 102 30.49 21.25 -10.35
N HIS A 103 31.19 21.54 -11.44
CA HIS A 103 32.31 22.45 -11.41
C HIS A 103 31.72 23.83 -11.17
N HIS A 104 31.80 24.31 -9.94
CA HIS A 104 31.57 25.72 -9.63
C HIS A 104 32.58 26.54 -10.43
N SER A 105 32.11 27.15 -11.51
CA SER A 105 32.80 28.25 -12.17
C SER A 105 31.87 29.45 -12.11
N ASP A 106 32.22 30.39 -11.23
CA ASP A 106 31.54 31.66 -11.05
C ASP A 106 31.75 32.54 -12.29
N GLU A 107 30.77 32.61 -13.19
CA GLU A 107 30.71 33.70 -14.17
C GLU A 107 29.28 33.97 -14.68
N SER A 108 28.90 35.23 -14.47
CA SER A 108 27.61 35.86 -14.76
C SER A 108 27.40 36.06 -16.26
N SER A 109 26.26 35.63 -16.82
CA SER A 109 25.62 36.33 -17.95
C SER A 109 24.17 35.88 -18.19
N SER A 110 23.37 36.83 -18.68
CA SER A 110 21.92 36.85 -18.77
C SER A 110 21.25 35.79 -19.65
N SER A 111 20.00 35.50 -19.26
CA SER A 111 18.97 34.72 -19.93
C SER A 111 18.70 35.15 -21.38
N GLU A 112 18.65 34.17 -22.29
CA GLU A 112 17.74 34.12 -23.44
C GLU A 112 17.36 32.64 -23.65
N SER A 113 16.07 32.41 -23.87
CA SER A 113 15.41 31.11 -23.89
C SER A 113 15.53 30.45 -25.26
N ASP A 114 16.19 29.30 -25.33
CA ASP A 114 15.90 28.26 -26.30
C ASP A 114 15.95 26.91 -25.58
N GLY A 115 14.88 26.12 -25.77
CA GLY A 115 14.66 24.84 -25.10
C GLY A 115 15.61 23.75 -25.60
N GLU A 116 16.87 23.88 -25.24
CA GLU A 116 17.87 22.81 -25.32
C GLU A 116 17.48 21.76 -24.28
N GLN A 117 16.52 20.89 -24.64
CA GLN A 117 16.18 19.72 -23.86
C GLN A 117 17.47 18.89 -23.76
N SER A 118 18.10 18.91 -22.58
CA SER A 118 19.41 18.31 -22.30
C SER A 118 19.45 16.88 -22.86
N ASP A 119 20.56 16.48 -23.48
CA ASP A 119 20.68 15.18 -24.15
C ASP A 119 20.31 13.99 -23.24
N GLU A 120 20.48 14.15 -21.91
CA GLU A 120 20.04 13.21 -20.87
C GLU A 120 18.51 13.02 -20.82
N GLU A 121 17.72 14.09 -20.96
CA GLU A 121 16.25 13.99 -20.98
C GLU A 121 15.74 13.32 -22.27
N LYS A 122 16.44 13.54 -23.39
CA LYS A 122 16.14 12.89 -24.66
C LYS A 122 16.46 11.39 -24.58
N GLU A 123 17.57 11.00 -23.97
CA GLU A 123 17.90 9.58 -23.75
C GLU A 123 16.87 8.92 -22.81
N GLU A 124 16.53 9.56 -21.70
CA GLU A 124 15.57 9.08 -20.70
C GLU A 124 14.18 8.78 -21.30
N THR A 125 13.68 9.66 -22.18
CA THR A 125 12.38 9.47 -22.85
C THR A 125 12.43 8.31 -23.86
N THR A 126 13.55 8.13 -24.56
CA THR A 126 13.70 7.01 -25.50
C THR A 126 13.73 5.67 -24.80
N GLU A 127 14.32 5.59 -23.61
CA GLU A 127 14.33 4.36 -22.80
C GLU A 127 12.96 4.00 -22.25
N ALA A 128 12.21 4.99 -21.74
CA ALA A 128 10.84 4.77 -21.28
C ALA A 128 9.94 4.18 -22.40
N ILE A 129 10.08 4.70 -23.64
CA ILE A 129 9.36 4.17 -24.81
C ILE A 129 9.79 2.73 -25.14
N LYS A 130 11.09 2.40 -25.03
CA LYS A 130 11.58 1.02 -25.23
C LYS A 130 10.98 0.06 -24.20
N VAL A 131 10.95 0.46 -22.91
CA VAL A 131 10.37 -0.34 -21.82
C VAL A 131 8.87 -0.56 -22.05
N LEU A 132 8.13 0.48 -22.44
CA LEU A 132 6.70 0.38 -22.76
C LEU A 132 6.42 -0.61 -23.90
N LYS A 133 7.18 -0.52 -25.00
CA LYS A 133 7.07 -1.47 -26.13
C LYS A 133 7.40 -2.90 -25.75
N LEU A 134 8.32 -3.09 -24.80
CA LEU A 134 8.65 -4.41 -24.29
C LEU A 134 7.49 -4.95 -23.43
N LYS A 135 6.98 -4.15 -22.49
CA LYS A 135 5.83 -4.52 -21.63
C LYS A 135 4.56 -4.81 -22.41
N GLU A 136 4.38 -4.18 -23.58
CA GLU A 136 3.27 -4.50 -24.49
C GLU A 136 3.33 -5.95 -24.98
N LYS A 137 4.53 -6.53 -25.04
CA LYS A 137 4.78 -7.93 -25.44
C LYS A 137 4.91 -8.87 -24.23
N HIS A 138 4.58 -8.41 -23.01
CA HIS A 138 4.67 -9.24 -21.81
C HIS A 138 3.79 -10.49 -21.98
N PRO A 139 4.32 -11.71 -21.77
CA PRO A 139 3.60 -12.96 -22.06
C PRO A 139 2.34 -13.14 -21.21
N ALA A 140 2.35 -12.62 -19.97
CA ALA A 140 1.19 -12.64 -19.08
C ALA A 140 0.19 -11.46 -19.29
N ARG A 141 0.34 -10.65 -20.34
CA ARG A 141 -0.57 -9.53 -20.63
C ARG A 141 -1.88 -10.05 -21.20
N LEU A 142 -2.99 -9.80 -20.50
CA LEU A 142 -4.31 -10.34 -20.86
C LEU A 142 -5.03 -9.58 -21.99
N ALA A 143 -4.83 -8.26 -22.10
CA ALA A 143 -5.53 -7.42 -23.08
C ALA A 143 -4.69 -6.21 -23.51
N LYS A 144 -5.03 -5.61 -24.66
CA LYS A 144 -4.28 -4.48 -25.24
C LYS A 144 -4.30 -3.22 -24.36
N ASN A 145 -5.37 -3.01 -23.62
CA ASN A 145 -5.57 -1.89 -22.71
C ASN A 145 -5.11 -2.17 -21.27
N LEU A 146 -4.56 -3.37 -21.01
CA LEU A 146 -4.07 -3.77 -19.70
C LEU A 146 -2.55 -3.91 -19.73
N TRP A 147 -1.91 -3.49 -18.64
CA TRP A 147 -0.50 -3.70 -18.38
C TRP A 147 -0.34 -4.80 -17.34
N TYR A 148 0.69 -5.63 -17.50
CA TYR A 148 1.04 -6.59 -16.46
C TYR A 148 1.79 -5.88 -15.33
N ASN A 149 1.47 -6.22 -14.08
CA ASN A 149 2.06 -5.60 -12.90
C ASN A 149 3.28 -6.39 -12.43
N ASP A 150 4.47 -5.96 -12.87
CA ASP A 150 5.73 -6.52 -12.42
C ASP A 150 6.05 -6.08 -10.98
N LYS A 151 6.54 -7.02 -10.16
CA LYS A 151 6.90 -6.73 -8.77
C LYS A 151 8.01 -5.69 -8.71
N GLY A 152 7.78 -4.60 -7.97
CA GLY A 152 8.77 -3.53 -7.77
C GLY A 152 8.95 -2.61 -8.98
N GLN A 153 8.07 -2.68 -9.98
CA GLN A 153 8.07 -1.81 -11.17
C GLN A 153 6.75 -1.04 -11.24
N LEU A 154 6.83 0.23 -11.63
CA LEU A 154 5.72 1.03 -12.16
C LEU A 154 5.56 0.73 -13.66
N ASN A 155 4.57 1.33 -14.32
CA ASN A 155 4.34 1.13 -15.76
C ASN A 155 5.58 1.49 -16.60
N ASP A 156 6.22 2.61 -16.31
CA ASP A 156 7.32 3.07 -17.15
C ASP A 156 8.68 2.68 -16.58
N ARG A 157 8.81 2.50 -15.24
CA ARG A 157 10.10 2.54 -14.52
C ARG A 157 10.09 1.79 -13.17
N PRO A 158 11.24 1.46 -12.56
CA PRO A 158 11.28 0.86 -11.23
C PRO A 158 10.59 1.73 -10.17
N VAL A 159 9.98 1.11 -9.16
CA VAL A 159 9.31 1.79 -8.04
C VAL A 159 10.27 2.65 -7.23
N CYS A 160 11.54 2.25 -7.13
CA CYS A 160 12.57 2.97 -6.40
C CYS A 160 13.75 3.30 -7.31
N ARG A 161 14.20 4.56 -7.28
CA ARG A 161 15.42 5.05 -7.97
C ARG A 161 16.51 5.52 -7.02
N CYS A 162 16.31 5.30 -5.72
CA CYS A 162 17.33 5.67 -4.75
C CYS A 162 18.60 4.85 -5.01
N SER A 163 19.76 5.41 -4.64
CA SER A 163 21.00 4.63 -4.57
C SER A 163 20.82 3.43 -3.64
N LEU A 164 21.72 2.44 -3.65
CA LEU A 164 21.59 1.23 -2.83
C LEU A 164 21.47 1.48 -1.30
N LYS A 165 21.65 2.73 -0.83
CA LYS A 165 21.79 3.12 0.58
C LYS A 165 20.55 3.67 1.33
N PRO A 166 19.35 3.95 0.79
CA PRO A 166 18.20 4.21 1.64
C PRO A 166 17.06 3.23 1.33
N LYS A 167 17.08 2.07 2.00
CA LYS A 167 15.92 1.16 2.09
C LYS A 167 15.00 1.49 3.28
N SER A 168 15.35 2.52 4.05
CA SER A 168 14.72 2.92 5.31
C SER A 168 13.93 4.23 5.22
N LEU A 169 13.68 4.75 4.02
CA LEU A 169 12.76 5.89 3.88
C LEU A 169 11.33 5.35 4.09
N GLU A 170 10.81 5.61 5.30
CA GLU A 170 9.55 5.10 5.84
C GLU A 170 8.33 5.43 4.97
N PHE A 171 8.42 6.45 4.11
CA PHE A 171 7.28 6.94 3.34
C PHE A 171 7.03 6.19 2.02
N VAL A 172 8.07 5.57 1.45
CA VAL A 172 7.97 4.89 0.13
C VAL A 172 8.01 3.37 0.29
N THR A 173 8.62 2.88 1.36
CA THR A 173 8.69 1.45 1.67
C THR A 173 7.75 1.12 2.81
N THR A 174 7.19 -0.08 2.86
CA THR A 174 6.31 -0.52 3.97
C THR A 174 7.07 -0.72 5.30
N SER A 175 8.31 -0.23 5.39
CA SER A 175 9.20 -0.27 6.54
C SER A 175 8.71 0.74 7.59
N SER A 176 7.71 0.34 8.37
CA SER A 176 7.34 1.08 9.59
C SER A 176 8.26 0.63 10.72
N LEU A 177 8.99 1.56 11.33
CA LEU A 177 9.95 1.28 12.40
C LEU A 177 9.31 0.70 13.69
N GLU A 178 7.98 0.78 13.84
CA GLU A 178 7.28 0.46 15.09
C GLU A 178 6.54 -0.90 15.08
N LYS A 179 6.59 -1.67 13.99
CA LYS A 179 5.90 -2.97 13.93
C LYS A 179 6.77 -4.07 14.51
N ASN A 180 6.62 -4.33 15.81
CA ASN A 180 7.10 -5.58 16.40
C ASN A 180 6.50 -6.77 15.63
N PRO A 181 7.28 -7.83 15.34
CA PRO A 181 6.75 -9.00 14.67
C PRO A 181 5.60 -9.58 15.49
N ILE A 182 4.45 -9.81 14.86
CA ILE A 182 3.33 -10.51 15.48
C ILE A 182 3.84 -11.92 15.82
N GLN A 183 3.97 -12.21 17.11
CA GLN A 183 4.30 -13.56 17.57
C GLN A 183 3.07 -14.44 17.37
N CYS A 184 3.05 -15.24 16.31
CA CYS A 184 2.05 -16.28 16.12
C CYS A 184 2.32 -17.39 17.13
N VAL A 185 1.48 -17.52 18.16
CA VAL A 185 1.56 -18.63 19.12
C VAL A 185 0.88 -19.86 18.49
N THR A 186 1.64 -20.69 17.79
CA THR A 186 1.14 -21.99 17.29
C THR A 186 1.25 -23.03 18.40
N SER A 187 0.39 -22.93 19.41
CA SER A 187 0.26 -23.97 20.44
C SER A 187 -0.71 -25.05 19.94
N TRP A 188 -0.22 -25.95 19.09
CA TRP A 188 -0.93 -27.20 18.74
C TRP A 188 -0.29 -28.43 19.39
N GLU A 189 0.65 -28.25 20.31
CA GLU A 189 1.22 -29.35 21.07
C GLU A 189 0.47 -29.56 22.37
N THR A 190 -0.10 -30.76 22.50
CA THR A 190 -0.56 -31.45 23.72
C THR A 190 -2.03 -31.26 24.12
N MET A 191 -2.91 -32.08 23.54
CA MET A 191 -3.93 -32.86 24.28
C MET A 191 -4.10 -34.23 23.62
#